data_AF-A0A0S8KPT8-F1
#
_entry.id   AF-A0A0S8KPT8-F1
#
_cell.length_a   1.000
_cell.length_b   1.000
_cell.length_c   1.000
_cell.angle_alpha   90.00
_cell.angle_beta   90.00
_cell.angle_gamma   90.00
#
_symmetry.space_group_name_H-M   'P 1'
#
loop_
_entity.id
_entity.type
_entity.pdbx_description
1 polymer ?
#
loop_
_entity_poly.entity_id
_entity_poly.type
_entity_poly.pdbx_seq_one_letter_code
_entity_poly.pdbx_strand_id
1 'polypeptide(L)'
;MWRGRYNVPTMLSACGPSSSKRIDFQTGYEKGISSILAGVSGASVINVLGGISVESTYHPVQSILDDDICAMIGRHLAGLEVNHDTLALDVIAGVGPIPGNFPRTAHTREWSLGQALPPFSRLLTFSYLRARIPAEAAQ
;
A
#
# COMPACT_ATOMS: atom_id res chain seq x y z
N MET A 1 10.18 -14.52 -15.90
CA MET A 1 10.37 -15.15 -17.23
C MET A 1 11.15 -14.26 -18.20
N TRP A 2 10.72 -13.01 -18.42
CA TRP A 2 11.32 -12.09 -19.40
C TRP A 2 12.70 -11.54 -19.02
N ARG A 3 12.86 -11.01 -17.79
CA ARG A 3 14.15 -10.53 -17.28
C ARG A 3 15.22 -11.64 -17.21
N GLY A 4 14.85 -12.82 -16.73
CA GLY A 4 15.80 -13.93 -16.55
C GLY A 4 16.28 -14.60 -17.85
N ARG A 5 15.49 -14.55 -18.94
CA ARG A 5 15.83 -15.23 -20.21
C ARG A 5 16.29 -14.26 -21.30
N TYR A 6 15.61 -13.13 -21.45
CA TYR A 6 15.84 -12.20 -22.55
C TYR A 6 16.52 -10.89 -22.12
N ASN A 7 16.59 -10.62 -20.80
CA ASN A 7 17.16 -9.38 -20.25
C ASN A 7 16.57 -8.10 -20.86
N VAL A 8 15.29 -8.13 -21.24
CA VAL A 8 14.56 -6.98 -21.79
C VAL A 8 13.61 -6.42 -20.73
N PRO A 9 13.56 -5.09 -20.53
CA PRO A 9 12.56 -4.48 -19.66
C PRO A 9 11.16 -4.72 -20.21
N THR A 10 10.21 -4.98 -19.30
CA THR A 10 8.80 -5.19 -19.64
C THR A 10 7.94 -4.09 -19.02
N MET A 11 7.04 -3.54 -19.83
CA MET A 11 5.99 -2.65 -19.38
C MET A 11 4.67 -3.41 -19.35
N LEU A 12 3.98 -3.39 -18.21
CA LEU A 12 2.60 -3.82 -18.11
C LEU A 12 1.72 -2.58 -18.15
N SER A 13 1.15 -2.30 -19.32
CA SER A 13 0.39 -1.07 -19.56
C SER A 13 -1.07 -1.15 -19.12
N ALA A 14 -1.62 -2.35 -18.91
CA ALA A 14 -3.03 -2.59 -18.58
C ALA A 14 -3.15 -3.34 -17.24
N CYS A 15 -2.46 -2.85 -16.20
CA CYS A 15 -2.59 -3.41 -14.86
C CYS A 15 -3.69 -2.66 -14.09
N GLY A 16 -4.83 -3.33 -13.91
CA GLY A 16 -5.97 -2.77 -13.20
C GLY A 16 -6.92 -1.92 -14.06
N PRO A 17 -7.28 -2.30 -15.31
CA PRO A 17 -8.37 -1.64 -16.00
C PRO A 17 -9.66 -1.91 -15.23
N SER A 18 -10.14 -0.94 -14.47
CA SER A 18 -11.41 -1.09 -13.77
C SER A 18 -12.57 -0.87 -14.72
N SER A 19 -13.57 -1.75 -14.65
CA SER A 19 -14.82 -1.57 -15.42
C SER A 19 -15.75 -0.54 -14.77
N SER A 20 -15.46 -0.10 -13.55
CA SER A 20 -16.24 0.93 -12.89
C SER A 20 -16.08 2.29 -13.60
N LYS A 21 -17.17 3.05 -13.58
CA LYS A 21 -17.24 4.42 -14.13
C LYS A 21 -17.00 5.48 -13.06
N ARG A 22 -16.81 5.08 -11.80
CA ARG A 22 -16.70 5.99 -10.64
C ARG A 22 -15.55 5.55 -9.74
N ILE A 23 -15.01 6.49 -8.97
CA ILE A 23 -14.04 6.20 -7.90
C ILE A 23 -14.81 5.55 -6.74
N ASP A 24 -14.81 4.23 -6.72
CA ASP A 24 -15.55 3.41 -5.77
C ASP A 24 -14.72 2.21 -5.29
N PHE A 25 -15.36 1.36 -4.49
CA PHE A 25 -14.73 0.15 -3.98
C PHE A 25 -14.29 -0.79 -5.12
N GLN A 26 -15.06 -0.87 -6.20
CA GLN A 26 -14.72 -1.70 -7.36
C GLN A 26 -13.41 -1.26 -7.99
N THR A 27 -13.27 0.03 -8.26
CA THR A 27 -12.03 0.61 -8.79
C THR A 27 -10.86 0.31 -7.85
N GLY A 28 -11.06 0.45 -6.53
CA GLY A 28 -10.02 0.16 -5.55
C GLY A 28 -9.50 -1.28 -5.59
N TYR A 29 -10.37 -2.28 -5.50
CA TYR A 29 -9.90 -3.68 -5.43
C TYR A 29 -9.40 -4.20 -6.78
N GLU A 30 -10.03 -3.84 -7.91
CA GLU A 30 -9.61 -4.29 -9.24
C GLU A 30 -8.22 -3.76 -9.58
N LYS A 31 -7.94 -2.50 -9.24
CA LYS A 31 -6.63 -1.88 -9.40
C LYS A 31 -5.61 -2.46 -8.44
N GLY A 32 -5.95 -2.59 -7.16
CA GLY A 32 -5.05 -3.10 -6.13
C GLY A 32 -4.56 -4.52 -6.42
N ILE A 33 -5.46 -5.46 -6.68
CA ILE A 33 -5.13 -6.87 -6.96
C ILE A 33 -4.29 -6.99 -8.24
N SER A 34 -4.70 -6.32 -9.31
CA SER A 34 -3.99 -6.41 -10.59
C SER A 34 -2.58 -5.80 -10.49
N SER A 35 -2.43 -4.70 -9.74
CA SER A 35 -1.16 -4.00 -9.61
C SER A 35 -0.15 -4.76 -8.75
N ILE A 36 -0.59 -5.39 -7.66
CA ILE A 36 0.33 -6.23 -6.86
C ILE A 36 0.78 -7.47 -7.65
N LEU A 37 -0.12 -8.09 -8.42
CA LEU A 37 0.21 -9.20 -9.32
C LEU A 37 1.24 -8.79 -10.38
N ALA A 38 1.08 -7.59 -10.96
CA ALA A 38 2.07 -7.01 -11.87
C ALA A 38 3.42 -6.79 -11.17
N GLY A 39 3.41 -6.28 -9.93
CA GLY A 39 4.62 -6.11 -9.11
C GLY A 39 5.38 -7.42 -8.90
N VAL A 40 4.71 -8.44 -8.36
CA VAL A 40 5.35 -9.73 -8.04
C VAL A 40 5.77 -10.52 -9.29
N SER A 41 5.19 -10.22 -10.46
CA SER A 41 5.61 -10.83 -11.73
C SER A 41 7.02 -10.39 -12.19
N GLY A 42 7.58 -9.34 -11.58
CA GLY A 42 8.85 -8.74 -11.97
C GLY A 42 8.75 -7.80 -13.17
N ALA A 43 7.59 -7.17 -13.37
CA ALA A 43 7.41 -6.10 -14.34
C ALA A 43 8.41 -4.95 -14.09
N SER A 44 8.93 -4.34 -15.16
CA SER A 44 9.87 -3.23 -15.03
C SER A 44 9.17 -1.89 -14.89
N VAL A 45 8.00 -1.75 -15.54
CA VAL A 45 7.14 -0.56 -15.46
C VAL A 45 5.69 -1.04 -15.35
N ILE A 46 4.94 -0.41 -14.45
CA ILE A 46 3.54 -0.72 -14.13
C ILE A 46 2.75 0.57 -14.31
N ASN A 47 1.78 0.58 -15.22
CA ASN A 47 0.93 1.75 -15.47
C ASN A 47 -0.39 1.64 -14.70
N VAL A 48 -0.52 2.35 -13.58
CA VAL A 48 -1.71 2.26 -12.71
C VAL A 48 -2.37 3.61 -12.43
N LEU A 49 -1.71 4.74 -12.67
CA LEU A 49 -2.11 6.04 -12.13
C LEU A 49 -3.29 6.68 -12.89
N GLY A 50 -4.32 7.07 -12.15
CA GLY A 50 -5.37 8.01 -12.56
C GLY A 50 -6.45 7.47 -13.49
N GLY A 51 -6.24 6.30 -14.12
CA GLY A 51 -7.18 5.68 -15.04
C GLY A 51 -8.45 5.16 -14.35
N ILE A 52 -9.61 5.48 -14.94
CA ILE A 52 -10.95 4.97 -14.60
C ILE A 52 -11.64 4.52 -15.89
N SER A 53 -12.62 3.60 -15.80
CA SER A 53 -13.40 3.15 -16.95
C SER A 53 -12.51 2.58 -18.06
N VAL A 54 -11.74 1.55 -17.74
CA VAL A 54 -10.81 0.89 -18.68
C VAL A 54 -9.83 1.92 -19.25
N GLU A 55 -9.27 2.75 -18.38
CA GLU A 55 -8.29 3.80 -18.71
C GLU A 55 -8.77 4.84 -19.73
N SER A 56 -10.07 4.85 -20.07
CA SER A 56 -10.64 5.80 -21.04
C SER A 56 -10.79 7.21 -20.46
N THR A 57 -10.72 7.34 -19.13
CA THR A 57 -10.82 8.62 -18.42
C THR A 57 -9.72 8.72 -17.37
N TYR A 58 -9.20 9.93 -17.18
CA TYR A 58 -8.25 10.27 -16.12
C TYR A 58 -8.90 11.11 -15.02
N HIS A 59 -8.58 10.83 -13.75
CA HIS A 59 -8.99 11.66 -12.62
C HIS A 59 -7.85 11.88 -11.61
N PRO A 60 -7.56 13.12 -11.18
CA PRO A 60 -6.46 13.40 -10.26
C PRO A 60 -6.65 12.77 -8.87
N VAL A 61 -7.88 12.75 -8.33
CA VAL A 61 -8.17 12.05 -7.06
C VAL A 61 -7.87 10.56 -7.17
N GLN A 62 -8.13 9.93 -8.32
CA GLN A 62 -7.78 8.53 -8.52
C GLN A 62 -6.26 8.34 -8.50
N SER A 63 -5.49 9.28 -9.05
CA SER A 63 -4.02 9.23 -8.99
C SER A 63 -3.49 9.28 -7.56
N ILE A 64 -4.12 10.07 -6.68
CA ILE A 64 -3.77 10.12 -5.25
C ILE A 64 -4.05 8.78 -4.56
N LEU A 65 -5.20 8.15 -4.87
CA LEU A 65 -5.52 6.83 -4.33
C LEU A 65 -4.60 5.74 -4.89
N ASP A 66 -4.23 5.84 -6.16
CA ASP A 66 -3.29 4.91 -6.80
C ASP A 66 -1.87 5.07 -6.23
N ASP A 67 -1.47 6.25 -5.79
CA ASP A 67 -0.19 6.50 -5.10
C ASP A 67 -0.09 5.71 -3.79
N ASP A 68 -1.17 5.66 -3.01
CA ASP A 68 -1.27 4.80 -1.81
C ASP A 68 -1.08 3.32 -2.16
N ILE A 69 -1.72 2.85 -3.24
CA ILE A 69 -1.58 1.48 -3.74
C ILE A 69 -0.12 1.22 -4.16
N CYS A 70 0.49 2.16 -4.88
CA CYS A 70 1.90 2.07 -5.30
C CYS A 70 2.85 2.03 -4.10
N ALA A 71 2.62 2.85 -3.08
CA ALA A 71 3.42 2.85 -1.85
C ALA A 71 3.34 1.51 -1.13
N MET A 72 2.13 0.93 -1.02
CA MET A 72 1.94 -0.40 -0.43
C MET A 72 2.65 -1.51 -1.23
N ILE A 73 2.54 -1.48 -2.56
CA ILE A 73 3.21 -2.45 -3.44
C ILE A 73 4.72 -2.29 -3.36
N GLY A 74 5.24 -1.05 -3.43
CA GLY A 74 6.66 -0.75 -3.33
C GLY A 74 7.25 -1.28 -2.03
N ARG A 75 6.56 -1.09 -0.90
CA ARG A 75 6.94 -1.67 0.39
C ARG A 75 6.94 -3.20 0.36
N HIS A 76 5.93 -3.82 -0.24
CA HIS A 76 5.87 -5.27 -0.37
C HIS A 76 7.04 -5.82 -1.21
N LEU A 77 7.38 -5.14 -2.31
CA LEU A 77 8.47 -5.52 -3.20
C LEU A 77 9.87 -5.26 -2.61
N ALA A 78 10.01 -4.28 -1.71
CA ALA A 78 11.27 -4.03 -0.99
C ALA A 78 11.69 -5.22 -0.10
N GLY A 79 10.74 -6.09 0.25
CA GLY A 79 10.99 -7.27 1.06
C GLY A 79 11.22 -6.94 2.54
N LEU A 80 11.79 -7.90 3.26
CA LEU A 80 12.11 -7.78 4.67
C LEU A 80 13.62 -7.83 4.86
N GLU A 81 14.18 -6.84 5.54
CA GLU A 81 15.55 -6.87 5.98
C GLU A 81 15.68 -7.79 7.21
N VAL A 82 16.53 -8.81 7.14
CA VAL A 82 16.75 -9.77 8.22
C VAL A 82 18.16 -9.57 8.78
N ASN A 83 18.25 -8.91 9.92
CA ASN A 83 19.48 -8.66 10.65
C ASN A 83 19.20 -8.70 12.18
N HIS A 84 20.24 -8.51 12.99
CA HIS A 84 20.11 -8.56 14.45
C HIS A 84 19.10 -7.53 14.99
N ASP A 85 19.11 -6.31 14.46
CA ASP A 85 18.25 -5.22 14.90
C ASP A 85 16.81 -5.40 14.44
N THR A 86 16.55 -5.91 13.23
CA THR A 86 15.20 -6.16 12.72
C THR A 86 14.54 -7.38 13.36
N LEU A 87 15.33 -8.35 13.85
CA LEU A 87 14.83 -9.46 14.65
C LEU A 87 14.44 -9.05 16.07
N ALA A 88 15.07 -7.99 16.61
CA ALA A 88 14.73 -7.38 17.90
C ALA A 88 14.68 -8.36 19.10
N LEU A 89 15.50 -9.41 19.09
CA LEU A 89 15.46 -10.48 20.10
C LEU A 89 15.74 -9.95 21.53
N ASP A 90 16.69 -9.03 21.68
CA ASP A 90 17.02 -8.41 22.97
C ASP A 90 15.86 -7.56 23.51
N VAL A 91 15.15 -6.86 22.63
CA VAL A 91 13.97 -6.06 23.00
C VAL A 91 12.84 -6.98 23.47
N ILE A 92 12.62 -8.09 22.77
CA ILE A 92 11.61 -9.10 23.13
C ILE A 92 11.95 -9.71 24.49
N ALA A 93 13.20 -10.12 24.71
CA ALA A 93 13.65 -10.67 25.99
C ALA A 93 13.56 -9.66 27.13
N GLY A 94 13.89 -8.39 26.87
CA GLY A 94 13.87 -7.31 27.86
C GLY A 94 12.46 -6.84 28.26
N VAL A 95 11.50 -6.85 27.33
CA VAL A 95 10.09 -6.51 27.62
C VAL A 95 9.40 -7.63 28.42
N GLY A 96 9.71 -8.89 28.08
CA GLY A 96 9.18 -10.06 28.77
C GLY A 96 7.67 -10.29 28.56
N PRO A 97 7.08 -11.27 29.27
CA PRO A 97 5.66 -11.59 29.17
C PRO A 97 4.76 -10.48 29.75
N ILE A 98 3.44 -10.64 29.60
CA ILE A 98 2.43 -9.68 30.11
C ILE A 98 2.72 -9.35 31.59
N PRO A 99 2.80 -8.06 31.98
CA PRO A 99 2.27 -6.86 31.30
C PRO A 99 3.28 -6.07 30.42
N GLY A 100 4.26 -6.73 29.78
CA GLY A 100 5.19 -6.10 28.85
C GLY A 100 4.54 -5.45 27.62
N ASN A 101 5.05 -4.28 27.20
CA ASN A 101 4.65 -3.59 25.96
C ASN A 101 5.83 -2.92 25.25
N PHE A 102 5.76 -2.85 23.91
CA PHE A 102 6.80 -2.35 23.01
C PHE A 102 6.77 -0.84 22.68
N PRO A 103 5.62 -0.12 22.69
CA PRO A 103 5.56 1.28 22.25
C PRO A 103 6.51 2.23 23.00
N ARG A 104 6.87 1.90 24.24
CA ARG A 104 7.80 2.71 25.05
C ARG A 104 9.28 2.43 24.79
N THR A 105 9.61 1.40 24.00
CA THR A 105 11.01 1.03 23.76
C THR A 105 11.68 2.03 22.82
N ALA A 106 13.00 2.23 23.00
CA ALA A 106 13.79 3.08 22.10
C ALA A 106 13.77 2.54 20.67
N HIS A 107 13.91 1.22 20.55
CA HIS A 107 13.82 0.47 19.28
C HIS A 107 12.52 0.78 18.53
N THR A 108 11.35 0.67 19.16
CA THR A 108 10.08 0.97 18.47
C THR A 108 10.00 2.42 17.98
N ARG A 109 10.51 3.40 18.74
CA ARG A 109 10.49 4.82 18.32
C ARG A 109 11.35 5.05 17.08
N GLU A 110 12.55 4.48 17.05
CA GLU A 110 13.47 4.57 15.92
C GLU A 110 12.90 3.92 14.66
N TRP A 111 12.37 2.70 14.78
CA TRP A 111 11.93 1.92 13.64
C TRP A 111 10.53 2.29 13.11
N SER A 112 9.68 2.91 13.93
CA SER A 112 8.30 3.26 13.56
C SER A 112 8.19 4.19 12.34
N LEU A 113 9.14 5.10 12.15
CA LEU A 113 9.11 6.08 11.06
C LEU A 113 9.50 5.47 9.71
N GLY A 114 10.42 4.49 9.72
CA GLY A 114 10.82 3.75 8.50
C GLY A 114 9.78 2.75 8.01
N GLN A 115 8.77 2.46 8.85
CA GLN A 115 7.70 1.49 8.56
C GLN A 115 6.39 2.16 8.13
N ALA A 116 6.44 3.44 7.74
CA ALA A 116 5.28 4.29 7.45
C ALA A 116 4.28 3.67 6.47
N LEU A 117 3.02 4.00 6.72
CA LEU A 117 1.84 3.53 5.99
C LEU A 117 1.57 4.43 4.77
N PRO A 118 0.72 3.98 3.83
CA PRO A 118 0.26 4.80 2.71
C PRO A 118 -0.14 6.23 3.16
N PRO A 119 0.29 7.28 2.44
CA PRO A 119 0.17 8.66 2.88
C PRO A 119 -1.26 9.17 3.05
N PHE A 120 -2.24 8.64 2.32
CA PHE A 120 -3.62 9.15 2.34
C PHE A 120 -4.63 8.22 3.03
N SER A 121 -4.27 6.97 3.24
CA SER A 121 -5.13 5.96 3.84
C SER A 121 -5.50 6.34 5.27
N ARG A 122 -6.81 6.48 5.53
CA ARG A 122 -7.31 6.88 6.84
C ARG A 122 -7.44 5.67 7.75
N LEU A 123 -6.49 5.52 8.68
CA LEU A 123 -6.52 4.50 9.74
C LEU A 123 -7.15 5.02 11.04
N LEU A 124 -8.00 6.04 10.94
CA LEU A 124 -8.57 6.74 12.09
C LEU A 124 -9.76 5.95 12.65
N THR A 125 -9.98 6.06 13.97
CA THR A 125 -11.07 5.39 14.66
C THR A 125 -12.44 5.80 14.12
N PHE A 126 -13.42 4.89 14.16
CA PHE A 126 -14.79 5.14 13.71
C PHE A 126 -15.41 6.41 14.32
N SER A 127 -15.18 6.67 15.62
CA SER A 127 -15.65 7.89 16.30
C SER A 127 -15.11 9.17 15.65
N TYR A 128 -13.85 9.15 15.22
CA TYR A 128 -13.22 10.25 14.52
C TYR A 128 -13.74 10.41 13.09
N LEU A 129 -13.99 9.30 12.39
CA LEU A 129 -14.55 9.30 11.03
C LEU A 129 -15.99 9.86 11.04
N ARG A 130 -16.83 9.41 11.98
CA ARG A 130 -18.22 9.87 12.12
C ARG A 130 -18.34 11.37 12.27
N ALA A 131 -17.41 12.01 13.01
CA ALA A 131 -17.42 13.45 13.24
C ALA A 131 -17.13 14.27 11.97
N ARG A 132 -16.63 13.65 10.89
CA ARG A 132 -16.23 14.32 9.64
C ARG A 132 -17.08 13.93 8.44
N ILE A 133 -18.02 12.99 8.58
CA ILE A 133 -18.99 12.68 7.52
C ILE A 133 -20.01 13.83 7.49
N PRO A 134 -20.17 14.56 6.37
CA PRO A 134 -21.20 15.56 6.24
C PRO A 134 -22.56 14.92 6.52
N ALA A 135 -23.43 15.59 7.29
CA ALA A 135 -24.75 15.06 7.67
C ALA A 135 -25.61 14.67 6.45
N GLU A 136 -25.32 15.25 5.29
CA GLU A 136 -25.97 14.99 4.00
C GLU A 136 -25.63 13.62 3.38
N ALA A 137 -24.53 12.98 3.79
CA ALA A 137 -24.11 11.67 3.26
C ALA A 137 -24.66 10.47 4.05
N ALA A 138 -25.51 10.71 5.05
CA ALA A 138 -26.09 9.69 5.93
C ALA A 138 -27.55 9.32 5.58
N GLN A 139 -28.06 9.78 4.43
CA GLN A 139 -29.34 9.38 3.84
C GLN A 139 -29.11 8.42 2.68
#